data_AF-A0A6L3IJC7-F1
#
_entry.id   AF-A0A6L3IJC7-F1
#
_cell.length_a   1.000
_cell.length_b   1.000
_cell.length_c   1.000
_cell.angle_alpha   90.00
_cell.angle_beta   90.00
_cell.angle_gamma   90.00
#
_symmetry.space_group_name_H-M   'P 1'
#
loop_
_entity.id
_entity.type
_entity.pdbx_description
1 polymer ?
#
loop_
_entity_poly.entity_id
_entity_poly.type
_entity_poly.pdbx_seq_one_letter_code
_entity_poly.pdbx_strand_id
1 'polypeptide(L)'
;ILPYYPKLFDNVYTKVESQTKRALDTKQMNTLLHTDIEKLPKEMQCALAYFLLMFLFRGMPFIDLAHLRKQDVKGKYIVYSRHKTGRQITVRIPKEAMKLIEKFKNMNYDSIYLFPILDKKNAAKEQSQKNGKIKKDKELYMNYLRVLRNFNLKLEKIATLLLPDVKLSSYTPRHTWATLAFHAGVNIGIICKALGHSSIKVTETYLKPFENEKVDIANDELIISVVAHNGEKEVA
;
A
#
# COMPACT_ATOMS: atom_id res chain seq x y z
N ILE A 1 -16.85 -37.17 16.68
CA ILE A 1 -17.12 -36.15 15.63
C ILE A 1 -18.07 -35.14 16.25
N LEU A 2 -17.72 -33.85 16.29
CA LEU A 2 -18.63 -32.82 16.80
C LEU A 2 -19.77 -32.59 15.80
N PRO A 3 -21.03 -32.39 16.24
CA PRO A 3 -22.14 -32.10 15.35
C PRO A 3 -21.94 -30.74 14.66
N TYR A 4 -22.24 -30.66 13.36
CA TYR A 4 -22.22 -29.39 12.62
C TYR A 4 -23.43 -28.53 12.99
N TYR A 5 -23.19 -27.36 13.58
CA TYR A 5 -24.23 -26.38 13.91
C TYR A 5 -24.10 -25.14 13.02
N PRO A 6 -24.95 -24.99 11.98
CA PRO A 6 -24.81 -23.91 11.00
C PRO A 6 -25.00 -22.51 11.58
N LYS A 7 -25.69 -22.39 12.71
CA LYS A 7 -26.05 -21.11 13.36
C LYS A 7 -25.27 -20.81 14.64
N LEU A 8 -24.20 -21.56 14.90
CA LEU A 8 -23.45 -21.48 16.17
C LEU A 8 -22.95 -20.06 16.49
N PHE A 9 -22.72 -19.24 15.46
CA PHE A 9 -22.20 -17.88 15.57
C PHE A 9 -23.15 -16.80 15.03
N ASP A 10 -24.42 -17.12 14.76
CA ASP A 10 -25.39 -16.15 14.21
C ASP A 10 -25.57 -14.92 15.12
N ASN A 11 -25.42 -15.12 16.43
CA ASN A 11 -25.54 -14.06 17.44
C ASN A 11 -24.19 -13.42 17.81
N VAL A 12 -23.09 -13.80 17.15
CA VAL A 12 -21.77 -13.24 17.42
C VAL A 12 -21.46 -12.15 16.40
N TYR A 13 -21.19 -10.95 16.89
CA TYR A 13 -20.71 -9.86 16.06
C TYR A 13 -19.32 -10.19 15.49
N THR A 14 -19.28 -10.66 14.25
CA THR A 14 -18.04 -11.01 13.53
C THR A 14 -17.64 -9.95 12.51
N LYS A 15 -18.35 -8.82 12.46
CA LYS A 15 -18.02 -7.73 11.54
C LYS A 15 -16.70 -7.08 11.97
N VAL A 16 -15.88 -6.76 10.96
CA VAL A 16 -14.60 -6.08 11.16
C VAL A 16 -14.85 -4.57 11.06
N GLU A 17 -14.82 -3.88 12.19
CA GLU A 17 -14.73 -2.41 12.23
C GLU A 17 -13.29 -1.98 12.49
N SER A 18 -12.69 -1.29 11.51
CA SER A 18 -11.34 -0.76 11.67
C SER A 18 -11.38 0.58 12.40
N GLN A 19 -11.15 0.56 13.72
CA GLN A 19 -11.09 1.79 14.54
C GLN A 19 -9.72 2.50 14.45
N THR A 20 -8.73 1.90 13.81
CA THR A 20 -7.36 2.46 13.76
C THR A 20 -7.15 3.36 12.54
N LYS A 21 -6.86 4.65 12.77
CA LYS A 21 -6.44 5.60 11.72
C LYS A 21 -5.05 5.21 11.21
N ARG A 22 -4.99 4.54 10.05
CA ARG A 22 -3.74 4.05 9.43
C ARG A 22 -3.27 4.88 8.24
N ALA A 23 -4.13 5.74 7.69
CA ALA A 23 -3.82 6.57 6.54
C ALA A 23 -3.20 7.90 6.98
N LEU A 24 -2.21 8.37 6.22
CA LEU A 24 -1.70 9.73 6.33
C LEU A 24 -2.67 10.71 5.65
N ASP A 25 -2.75 11.93 6.17
CA ASP A 25 -3.36 13.03 5.45
C ASP A 25 -2.44 13.57 4.34
N THR A 26 -2.97 14.48 3.52
CA THR A 26 -2.25 15.08 2.39
C THR A 26 -0.97 15.79 2.83
N LYS A 27 -0.99 16.52 3.96
CA LYS A 27 0.17 17.27 4.45
C LYS A 27 1.26 16.32 4.91
N GLN A 28 0.90 15.31 5.69
CA GLN A 28 1.82 14.26 6.16
C GLN A 28 2.46 13.49 4.99
N MET A 29 1.67 13.08 3.99
CA MET A 29 2.20 12.38 2.81
C MET A 29 3.09 13.31 1.97
N ASN A 30 2.73 14.60 1.86
CA ASN A 30 3.53 15.59 1.16
C ASN A 30 4.92 15.78 1.83
N THR A 31 4.97 15.85 3.17
CA THR A 31 6.24 15.89 3.92
C THR A 31 7.15 14.73 3.54
N LEU A 32 6.62 13.50 3.50
CA LEU A 32 7.42 12.33 3.12
C LEU A 32 7.88 12.36 1.66
N LEU A 33 7.04 12.83 0.74
CA LEU A 33 7.36 12.92 -0.70
C LEU A 33 8.48 13.93 -1.00
N HIS A 34 8.53 15.03 -0.25
CA HIS A 34 9.50 16.11 -0.46
C HIS A 34 10.69 16.06 0.50
N THR A 35 10.75 15.05 1.38
CA THR A 35 11.92 14.83 2.23
C THR A 35 13.13 14.52 1.35
N ASP A 36 14.21 15.26 1.58
CA ASP A 36 15.51 14.95 0.98
C ASP A 36 16.04 13.65 1.58
N ILE A 37 15.85 12.56 0.83
CA ILE A 37 16.22 11.20 1.25
C ILE A 37 17.72 11.12 1.55
N GLU A 38 18.58 11.90 0.89
CA GLU A 38 20.04 11.84 1.10
C GLU A 38 20.45 12.28 2.51
N LYS A 39 19.66 13.17 3.13
CA LYS A 39 19.92 13.67 4.49
C LYS A 39 19.54 12.68 5.58
N LEU A 40 18.82 11.62 5.24
CA LEU A 40 18.46 10.57 6.20
C LEU A 40 19.62 9.58 6.40
N PRO A 41 19.72 8.95 7.58
CA PRO A 41 20.63 7.83 7.79
C PRO A 41 20.43 6.75 6.72
N LYS A 42 21.54 6.20 6.19
CA LYS A 42 21.54 5.27 5.04
C LYS A 42 20.54 4.11 5.17
N GLU A 43 20.35 3.62 6.39
CA GLU A 43 19.39 2.54 6.68
C GLU A 43 17.92 2.94 6.51
N MET A 44 17.59 4.21 6.74
CA MET A 44 16.24 4.77 6.60
C MET A 44 15.95 5.19 5.16
N GLN A 45 16.98 5.57 4.39
CA GLN A 45 16.82 5.98 3.00
C GLN A 45 16.07 4.93 2.16
N CYS A 46 16.51 3.67 2.23
CA CYS A 46 15.85 2.58 1.53
C CYS A 46 14.41 2.35 2.03
N ALA A 47 14.18 2.48 3.34
CA ALA A 47 12.86 2.27 3.91
C ALA A 47 11.86 3.34 3.44
N LEU A 48 12.27 4.62 3.45
CA LEU A 48 11.45 5.71 2.92
C LEU A 48 11.21 5.54 1.42
N ALA A 49 12.26 5.23 0.65
CA ALA A 49 12.12 5.00 -0.80
C ALA A 49 11.11 3.89 -1.12
N TYR A 50 11.16 2.75 -0.42
CA TYR A 50 10.21 1.67 -0.61
C TYR A 50 8.80 2.04 -0.15
N PHE A 51 8.66 2.78 0.95
CA PHE A 51 7.36 3.33 1.38
C PHE A 51 6.74 4.22 0.30
N LEU A 52 7.53 5.14 -0.27
CA LEU A 52 7.09 6.03 -1.34
C LEU A 52 6.73 5.26 -2.62
N LEU A 53 7.55 4.28 -3.02
CA LEU A 53 7.25 3.42 -4.16
C LEU A 53 5.95 2.64 -3.95
N MET A 54 5.70 2.11 -2.75
CA MET A 54 4.43 1.45 -2.43
C MET A 54 3.24 2.39 -2.64
N PHE A 55 3.33 3.65 -2.19
CA PHE A 55 2.30 4.65 -2.41
C PHE A 55 2.13 4.99 -3.91
N LEU A 56 3.23 5.30 -4.60
CA LEU A 56 3.27 5.65 -6.03
C LEU A 56 2.75 4.50 -6.92
N PHE A 57 2.90 3.27 -6.48
CA PHE A 57 2.36 2.08 -7.13
C PHE A 57 0.97 1.68 -6.63
N ARG A 58 0.11 2.68 -6.37
CA ARG A 58 -1.30 2.51 -5.98
C ARG A 58 -1.48 1.73 -4.68
N GLY A 59 -0.62 1.98 -3.70
CA GLY A 59 -0.67 1.25 -2.43
C GLY A 59 -0.28 -0.22 -2.56
N MET A 60 0.76 -0.51 -3.36
CA MET A 60 1.36 -1.85 -3.43
C MET A 60 1.78 -2.30 -2.01
N PRO A 61 1.48 -3.53 -1.57
CA PRO A 61 1.87 -4.01 -0.26
C PRO A 61 3.34 -4.38 -0.28
N PHE A 62 3.93 -4.36 0.90
CA PHE A 62 5.34 -4.65 1.05
C PHE A 62 5.71 -6.05 0.53
N ILE A 63 4.84 -7.05 0.71
CA ILE A 63 5.10 -8.41 0.19
C ILE A 63 5.21 -8.46 -1.33
N ASP A 64 4.36 -7.72 -2.06
CA ASP A 64 4.42 -7.72 -3.53
C ASP A 64 5.65 -6.92 -3.98
N LEU A 65 5.99 -5.81 -3.32
CA LEU A 65 7.20 -5.04 -3.61
C LEU A 65 8.46 -5.89 -3.38
N ALA A 66 8.51 -6.63 -2.26
CA ALA A 66 9.63 -7.48 -1.89
C ALA A 66 9.89 -8.61 -2.88
N HIS A 67 8.82 -9.15 -3.48
CA HIS A 67 8.89 -10.22 -4.48
C HIS A 67 8.87 -9.72 -5.92
N LEU A 68 8.84 -8.41 -6.14
CA LEU A 68 8.79 -7.84 -7.47
C LEU A 68 10.08 -8.19 -8.22
N ARG A 69 9.97 -8.71 -9.44
CA ARG A 69 11.12 -9.17 -10.23
C ARG A 69 11.49 -8.16 -11.29
N LYS A 70 12.75 -8.18 -11.72
CA LYS A 70 13.23 -7.34 -12.84
C LYS A 70 12.39 -7.55 -14.11
N GLN A 71 12.02 -8.80 -14.39
CA GLN A 71 11.20 -9.14 -15.56
C GLN A 71 9.76 -8.62 -15.51
N ASP A 72 9.25 -8.26 -14.32
CA ASP A 72 7.90 -7.72 -14.14
C ASP A 72 7.82 -6.26 -14.62
N VAL A 73 8.97 -5.60 -14.81
CA VAL A 73 9.06 -4.27 -15.44
C VAL A 73 9.00 -4.42 -16.95
N LYS A 74 7.93 -3.89 -17.57
CA LYS A 74 7.64 -3.93 -19.01
C LYS A 74 7.50 -2.51 -19.55
N GLY A 75 8.62 -1.93 -19.98
CA GLY A 75 8.67 -0.54 -20.44
C GLY A 75 8.21 0.42 -19.34
N LYS A 76 7.11 1.14 -19.57
CA LYS A 76 6.52 2.09 -18.61
C LYS A 76 5.56 1.46 -17.58
N TYR A 77 5.49 0.13 -17.52
CA TYR A 77 4.56 -0.60 -16.64
C TYR A 77 5.28 -1.62 -15.76
N ILE A 78 4.68 -1.91 -14.61
CA ILE A 78 4.98 -3.06 -13.77
C ILE A 78 3.77 -4.00 -13.86
N VAL A 79 3.99 -5.24 -14.31
CA VAL A 79 2.96 -6.28 -14.44
C VAL A 79 3.34 -7.45 -13.55
N TYR A 80 2.57 -7.68 -12.49
CA TYR A 80 2.88 -8.67 -11.45
C TYR A 80 1.63 -9.40 -10.97
N SER A 81 1.82 -10.54 -10.29
CA SER A 81 0.73 -11.27 -9.64
C SER A 81 0.71 -10.97 -8.15
N ARG A 82 -0.46 -10.57 -7.62
CA ARG A 82 -0.71 -10.38 -6.18
C ARG A 82 -0.29 -11.61 -5.39
N HIS A 83 0.54 -11.45 -4.37
CA HIS A 83 0.94 -12.58 -3.53
C HIS A 83 -0.26 -13.16 -2.76
N LYS A 84 -1.22 -12.34 -2.32
CA LYS A 84 -2.38 -12.83 -1.55
C LYS A 84 -3.39 -13.60 -2.39
N THR A 85 -3.58 -13.23 -3.66
CA THR A 85 -4.74 -13.68 -4.46
C THR A 85 -4.39 -14.24 -5.82
N GLY A 86 -3.13 -14.15 -6.26
CA GLY A 86 -2.70 -14.54 -7.62
C GLY A 86 -3.17 -13.61 -8.74
N ARG A 87 -4.06 -12.64 -8.46
CA ARG A 87 -4.61 -11.73 -9.46
C ARG A 87 -3.51 -10.89 -10.10
N GLN A 88 -3.49 -10.83 -11.43
CA GLN A 88 -2.58 -9.97 -12.17
C GLN A 88 -2.95 -8.49 -11.97
N ILE A 89 -1.95 -7.67 -11.67
CA ILE A 89 -2.06 -6.22 -11.53
C ILE A 89 -1.08 -5.57 -12.50
N THR A 90 -1.54 -4.53 -13.19
CA THR A 90 -0.71 -3.66 -14.02
C THR A 90 -0.70 -2.24 -13.45
N VAL A 91 0.50 -1.75 -13.14
CA VAL A 91 0.75 -0.41 -12.59
C VAL A 91 1.60 0.36 -13.58
N ARG A 92 1.17 1.57 -13.97
CA ARG A 92 2.03 2.49 -14.73
C ARG A 92 3.09 3.05 -13.80
N ILE A 93 4.34 3.11 -14.23
CA ILE A 93 5.45 3.71 -13.47
C ILE A 93 5.35 5.24 -13.58
N PRO A 94 5.11 5.97 -12.46
CA PRO A 94 5.15 7.43 -12.45
C PRO A 94 6.57 7.96 -12.61
N LYS A 95 6.74 9.20 -13.09
CA LYS A 95 8.07 9.80 -13.30
C LYS A 95 8.83 9.94 -11.98
N GLU A 96 8.09 10.25 -10.92
CA GLU A 96 8.55 10.38 -9.54
C GLU A 96 9.14 9.06 -9.01
N ALA A 97 8.57 7.92 -9.43
CA ALA A 97 9.05 6.61 -9.03
C ALA A 97 10.36 6.23 -9.72
N MET A 98 10.60 6.70 -10.96
CA MET A 98 11.80 6.31 -11.74
C MET A 98 13.09 6.62 -11.00
N LYS A 99 13.21 7.81 -10.38
CA LYS A 99 14.39 8.20 -9.61
C LYS A 99 14.63 7.25 -8.42
N LEU A 100 13.56 6.86 -7.73
CA LEU A 100 13.64 5.93 -6.60
C LEU A 100 13.98 4.51 -7.05
N ILE A 101 13.39 4.03 -8.17
CA ILE A 101 13.71 2.73 -8.74
C ILE A 101 15.19 2.70 -9.11
N GLU A 102 15.68 3.66 -9.88
CA GLU A 102 17.07 3.66 -10.35
C GLU A 102 18.09 3.69 -9.20
N LYS A 103 17.81 4.46 -8.15
CA LYS A 103 18.69 4.57 -6.99
C LYS A 103 18.68 3.33 -6.09
N PHE A 104 17.53 2.70 -5.89
CA PHE A 104 17.36 1.63 -4.88
C PHE A 104 17.12 0.24 -5.47
N LYS A 105 17.12 0.09 -6.81
CA LYS A 105 17.03 -1.22 -7.47
C LYS A 105 18.20 -2.12 -7.09
N ASN A 106 18.00 -3.41 -7.32
CA ASN A 106 19.01 -4.41 -7.09
C ASN A 106 20.09 -4.35 -8.17
N MET A 107 21.32 -4.05 -7.74
CA MET A 107 22.50 -4.00 -8.61
C MET A 107 23.14 -5.38 -8.84
N ASN A 108 22.76 -6.40 -8.07
CA ASN A 108 23.20 -7.77 -8.30
C ASN A 108 22.47 -8.35 -9.52
N TYR A 109 23.20 -8.62 -10.60
CA TYR A 109 22.64 -9.19 -11.83
C TYR A 109 22.06 -10.60 -11.64
N ASP A 110 22.61 -11.39 -10.72
CA ASP A 110 22.16 -12.76 -10.44
C ASP A 110 20.86 -12.81 -9.65
N SER A 111 20.48 -11.72 -8.98
CA SER A 111 19.19 -11.64 -8.29
C SER A 111 18.06 -11.39 -9.29
N ILE A 112 17.00 -12.18 -9.19
CA ILE A 112 15.77 -12.00 -9.98
C ILE A 112 14.95 -10.79 -9.49
N TYR A 113 15.14 -10.39 -8.23
CA TYR A 113 14.32 -9.35 -7.60
C TYR A 113 14.71 -7.96 -8.08
N LEU A 114 13.71 -7.10 -8.28
CA LEU A 114 13.90 -5.70 -8.65
C LEU A 114 14.56 -4.90 -7.54
N PHE A 115 14.26 -5.23 -6.28
CA PHE A 115 14.84 -4.59 -5.10
C PHE A 115 15.56 -5.62 -4.24
N PRO A 116 16.70 -5.27 -3.59
CA PRO A 116 17.46 -6.18 -2.73
C PRO A 116 16.81 -6.32 -1.34
N ILE A 117 15.49 -6.56 -1.31
CA ILE A 117 14.69 -6.67 -0.07
C ILE A 117 14.84 -8.07 0.53
N LEU A 118 14.78 -9.10 -0.32
CA LEU A 118 14.85 -10.51 0.09
C LEU A 118 16.25 -11.11 -0.05
N ASP A 119 17.19 -10.38 -0.64
CA ASP A 119 18.57 -10.79 -0.80
C ASP A 119 19.20 -11.09 0.56
N LYS A 120 19.82 -12.27 0.71
CA LYS A 120 20.50 -12.67 1.93
C LYS A 120 21.78 -11.84 2.09
N LYS A 121 21.70 -10.69 2.77
CA LYS A 121 22.89 -10.03 3.31
C LYS A 121 23.42 -10.89 4.45
N ASN A 122 24.43 -11.72 4.17
CA ASN A 122 25.13 -12.53 5.17
C ASN A 122 24.25 -13.57 5.89
N ALA A 123 23.45 -14.35 5.16
CA ALA A 123 23.34 -15.72 5.64
C ALA A 123 24.73 -16.30 5.43
N ALA A 124 25.43 -16.57 6.54
CA ALA A 124 26.61 -17.42 6.52
C ALA A 124 26.36 -18.58 5.56
N LYS A 125 27.41 -19.03 4.88
CA LYS A 125 27.43 -20.24 4.07
C LYS A 125 27.01 -21.44 4.94
N GLU A 126 25.75 -21.53 5.35
CA GLU A 126 25.15 -22.74 5.84
C GLU A 126 24.99 -23.56 4.58
N GLN A 127 25.99 -24.41 4.37
CA GLN A 127 25.92 -25.60 3.56
C GLN A 127 24.67 -26.38 4.01
N SER A 128 23.51 -26.01 3.47
CA SER A 128 22.32 -26.84 3.55
C SER A 128 22.53 -27.96 2.55
N GLN A 129 23.32 -28.93 2.98
CA GLN A 129 23.26 -30.28 2.46
C GLN A 129 21.79 -30.73 2.55
N LYS A 130 21.26 -31.10 1.38
CA LYS A 130 20.10 -31.95 1.12
C LYS A 130 19.13 -32.10 2.29
N ASN A 131 18.04 -31.32 2.34
CA ASN A 131 16.79 -31.75 3.00
C ASN A 131 15.59 -30.84 2.63
N GLY A 132 14.71 -31.33 1.74
CA GLY A 132 13.28 -31.01 1.62
C GLY A 132 12.86 -29.62 1.11
N LYS A 133 12.00 -29.58 0.08
CA LYS A 133 11.29 -28.37 -0.43
C LYS A 133 10.57 -27.59 0.68
N ILE A 134 9.97 -28.30 1.63
CA ILE A 134 9.20 -27.73 2.75
C ILE A 134 10.09 -26.89 3.70
N LYS A 135 11.33 -27.32 3.94
CA LYS A 135 12.28 -26.58 4.81
C LYS A 135 12.69 -25.26 4.16
N LYS A 136 12.88 -25.26 2.84
CA LYS A 136 13.23 -24.08 2.04
C LYS A 136 12.12 -23.03 2.05
N ASP A 137 10.87 -23.44 1.85
CA ASP A 137 9.72 -22.51 1.85
C ASP A 137 9.54 -21.85 3.23
N LYS A 138 9.73 -22.62 4.31
CA LYS A 138 9.71 -22.09 5.68
C LYS A 138 10.84 -21.08 5.93
N GLU A 139 12.05 -21.36 5.46
CA GLU A 139 13.20 -20.45 5.59
C GLU A 139 12.96 -19.12 4.85
N LEU A 140 12.43 -19.19 3.62
CA LEU A 140 12.09 -18.01 2.83
C LEU A 140 11.03 -17.15 3.53
N TYR A 141 9.99 -17.79 4.07
CA TYR A 141 8.95 -17.09 4.82
C TYR A 141 9.50 -16.43 6.09
N MET A 142 10.35 -17.13 6.86
CA MET A 142 11.00 -16.56 8.04
C MET A 142 11.91 -15.38 7.69
N ASN A 143 12.65 -15.48 6.57
CA ASN A 143 13.45 -14.36 6.06
C ASN A 143 12.56 -13.15 5.76
N TYR A 144 11.44 -13.36 5.06
CA TYR A 144 10.48 -12.30 4.78
C TYR A 144 9.96 -11.64 6.07
N LEU A 145 9.57 -12.41 7.08
CA LEU A 145 9.10 -11.86 8.36
C LEU A 145 10.16 -11.00 9.07
N ARG A 146 11.42 -11.44 9.05
CA ARG A 146 12.54 -10.65 9.59
C ARG A 146 12.73 -9.33 8.85
N VAL A 147 12.69 -9.39 7.52
CA VAL A 147 12.80 -8.20 6.66
C VAL A 147 11.64 -7.24 6.90
N LEU A 148 10.41 -7.75 6.97
CA LEU A 148 9.21 -6.97 7.29
C LEU A 148 9.30 -6.29 8.66
N ARG A 149 9.75 -7.01 9.70
CA ARG A 149 9.97 -6.44 11.03
C ARG A 149 10.98 -5.30 10.98
N ASN A 150 12.13 -5.52 10.32
CA ASN A 150 13.16 -4.49 10.17
C ASN A 150 12.65 -3.27 9.39
N PHE A 151 11.85 -3.49 8.35
CA PHE A 151 11.23 -2.42 7.60
C PHE A 151 10.30 -1.57 8.48
N ASN A 152 9.41 -2.21 9.26
CA ASN A 152 8.53 -1.47 10.18
C ASN A 152 9.30 -0.72 11.28
N LEU A 153 10.38 -1.29 11.83
CA LEU A 153 11.24 -0.59 12.80
C LEU A 153 11.88 0.67 12.20
N LYS A 154 12.26 0.63 10.92
CA LYS A 154 12.79 1.82 10.22
C LYS A 154 11.71 2.85 9.95
N LEU A 155 10.50 2.41 9.62
CA LEU A 155 9.35 3.31 9.47
C LEU A 155 8.99 4.02 10.76
N GLU A 156 9.10 3.35 11.91
CA GLU A 156 8.91 3.97 13.22
C GLU A 156 9.91 5.10 13.45
N LYS A 157 11.20 4.86 13.17
CA LYS A 157 12.24 5.90 13.27
C LYS A 157 12.00 7.07 12.31
N ILE A 158 11.57 6.78 11.08
CA ILE A 158 11.18 7.81 10.09
C ILE A 158 10.01 8.64 10.61
N ALA A 159 9.01 7.99 11.21
CA ALA A 159 7.85 8.66 11.77
C ALA A 159 8.27 9.61 12.90
N THR A 160 9.05 9.14 13.87
CA THR A 160 9.55 9.99 14.96
C THR A 160 10.30 11.23 14.46
N LEU A 161 11.03 11.10 13.35
CA LEU A 161 11.83 12.21 12.80
C LEU A 161 11.00 13.20 11.96
N LEU A 162 10.09 12.70 11.12
CA LEU A 162 9.44 13.51 10.08
C LEU A 162 7.96 13.78 10.33
N LEU A 163 7.31 12.92 11.11
CA LEU A 163 5.87 12.94 11.37
C LEU A 163 5.61 12.60 12.86
N PRO A 164 5.93 13.50 13.80
CA PRO A 164 5.68 13.28 15.22
C PRO A 164 4.22 12.84 15.47
N ASP A 165 4.04 11.92 16.42
CA ASP A 165 2.74 11.33 16.81
C ASP A 165 2.03 10.47 15.74
N VAL A 166 2.67 10.23 14.61
CA VAL A 166 2.15 9.33 13.57
C VAL A 166 2.78 7.95 13.67
N LYS A 167 1.97 6.89 13.53
CA LYS A 167 2.46 5.51 13.42
C LYS A 167 2.54 5.09 11.96
N LEU A 168 3.76 4.84 11.47
CA LEU A 168 3.98 4.29 10.15
C LEU A 168 4.17 2.76 10.20
N SER A 169 3.62 2.08 9.19
CA SER A 169 3.80 0.65 8.98
C SER A 169 3.82 0.33 7.48
N SER A 170 4.19 -0.91 7.15
CA SER A 170 4.03 -1.47 5.81
C SER A 170 2.60 -1.46 5.24
N TYR A 171 1.58 -1.22 6.06
CA TYR A 171 0.20 -1.04 5.59
C TYR A 171 -0.15 0.42 5.30
N THR A 172 0.56 1.37 5.89
CA THR A 172 0.27 2.80 5.79
C THR A 172 0.23 3.31 4.34
N PRO A 173 1.16 2.94 3.42
CA PRO A 173 1.08 3.42 2.03
C PRO A 173 -0.21 3.02 1.32
N ARG A 174 -0.71 1.80 1.56
CA ARG A 174 -1.97 1.33 0.97
C ARG A 174 -3.15 2.11 1.50
N HIS A 175 -3.27 2.22 2.83
CA HIS A 175 -4.36 2.96 3.44
C HIS A 175 -4.34 4.40 2.98
N THR A 176 -3.17 5.05 3.01
CA THR A 176 -2.98 6.42 2.54
C THR A 176 -3.41 6.60 1.09
N TRP A 177 -2.96 5.73 0.17
CA TRP A 177 -3.36 5.84 -1.24
C TRP A 177 -4.88 5.71 -1.43
N ALA A 178 -5.50 4.72 -0.78
CA ALA A 178 -6.95 4.48 -0.90
C ALA A 178 -7.78 5.63 -0.32
N THR A 179 -7.43 6.09 0.89
CA THR A 179 -8.12 7.18 1.59
C THR A 179 -7.96 8.51 0.84
N LEU A 180 -6.76 8.86 0.39
CA LEU A 180 -6.54 10.09 -0.38
C LEU A 180 -7.22 10.05 -1.74
N ALA A 181 -7.20 8.91 -2.45
CA ALA A 181 -7.92 8.76 -3.72
C ALA A 181 -9.43 8.96 -3.53
N PHE A 182 -10.00 8.38 -2.48
CA PHE A 182 -11.41 8.55 -2.15
C PHE A 182 -11.77 10.01 -1.82
N HIS A 183 -10.97 10.67 -0.99
CA HIS A 183 -11.19 12.08 -0.68
C HIS A 183 -10.96 13.03 -1.86
N ALA A 184 -10.22 12.59 -2.88
CA ALA A 184 -10.07 13.29 -4.17
C ALA A 184 -11.22 12.98 -5.15
N GLY A 185 -12.28 12.29 -4.73
CA GLY A 185 -13.45 11.99 -5.57
C GLY A 185 -13.25 10.85 -6.57
N VAL A 186 -12.17 10.06 -6.44
CA VAL A 186 -11.95 8.92 -7.34
C VAL A 186 -13.05 7.88 -7.10
N ASN A 187 -13.70 7.46 -8.18
CA ASN A 187 -14.75 6.46 -8.13
C ASN A 187 -14.30 5.19 -7.38
N ILE A 188 -15.14 4.72 -6.45
CA ILE A 188 -14.81 3.58 -5.59
C ILE A 188 -14.50 2.29 -6.36
N GLY A 189 -15.12 2.09 -7.52
CA GLY A 189 -14.83 0.97 -8.42
C GLY A 189 -13.41 1.04 -9.00
N ILE A 190 -12.91 2.25 -9.29
CA ILE A 190 -11.52 2.47 -9.73
C ILE A 190 -10.55 2.17 -8.59
N ILE A 191 -10.85 2.64 -7.37
CA ILE A 191 -10.03 2.35 -6.18
C ILE A 191 -9.99 0.84 -5.93
N CYS A 192 -11.15 0.16 -5.97
CA CYS A 192 -11.27 -1.29 -5.81
C CYS A 192 -10.42 -2.05 -6.84
N LYS A 193 -10.50 -1.65 -8.13
CA LYS A 193 -9.70 -2.23 -9.21
C LYS A 193 -8.21 -1.98 -9.02
N ALA A 194 -7.81 -0.78 -8.61
CA ALA A 194 -6.43 -0.41 -8.35
C ALA A 194 -5.81 -1.22 -7.20
N LEU A 195 -6.58 -1.45 -6.14
CA LEU A 195 -6.20 -2.29 -5.01
C LEU A 195 -6.35 -3.80 -5.31
N GLY A 196 -6.86 -4.20 -6.48
CA GLY A 196 -7.07 -5.60 -6.82
C GLY A 196 -7.99 -6.34 -5.85
N HIS A 197 -8.94 -5.63 -5.21
CA HIS A 197 -9.93 -6.23 -4.33
C HIS A 197 -10.99 -6.99 -5.13
N SER A 198 -11.59 -8.01 -4.52
CA SER A 198 -12.66 -8.81 -5.11
C SER A 198 -14.02 -8.12 -5.08
N SER A 199 -14.23 -7.18 -4.15
CA SER A 199 -15.47 -6.43 -4.02
C SER A 199 -15.26 -5.02 -3.47
N ILE A 200 -16.23 -4.15 -3.73
CA ILE A 200 -16.29 -2.79 -3.17
C ILE A 200 -16.34 -2.84 -1.63
N LYS A 201 -17.06 -3.80 -1.04
CA LYS A 201 -17.16 -3.99 0.41
C LYS A 201 -15.79 -4.10 1.08
N VAL A 202 -14.82 -4.79 0.46
CA VAL A 202 -13.45 -4.87 0.98
C VAL A 202 -12.77 -3.50 0.93
N THR A 203 -13.05 -2.71 -0.10
CA THR A 203 -12.48 -1.36 -0.27
C THR A 203 -13.06 -0.37 0.73
N GLU A 204 -14.34 -0.48 1.10
CA GLU A 204 -14.98 0.35 2.14
C GLU A 204 -14.23 0.27 3.48
N THR A 205 -13.60 -0.87 3.81
CA THR A 205 -12.80 -0.99 5.05
C THR A 205 -11.56 -0.08 5.08
N TYR A 206 -11.16 0.47 3.93
CA TYR A 206 -10.06 1.41 3.80
C TYR A 206 -10.53 2.87 3.77
N LEU A 207 -11.83 3.10 3.61
CA LEU A 207 -12.38 4.43 3.48
C LEU A 207 -12.85 4.89 4.85
N LYS A 208 -12.28 5.99 5.34
CA LYS A 208 -12.93 6.73 6.42
C LYS A 208 -14.22 7.33 5.82
N PRO A 209 -15.37 7.28 6.52
CA PRO A 209 -16.53 8.06 6.14
C PRO A 209 -16.14 9.52 5.89
N PHE A 210 -16.82 10.18 4.96
CA PHE A 210 -16.68 11.63 4.80
C PHE A 210 -16.96 12.31 6.14
N GLU A 211 -16.15 13.29 6.50
CA GLU A 211 -16.48 14.19 7.62
C GLU A 211 -17.69 15.02 7.20
N ASN A 212 -18.58 15.35 8.15
CA ASN A 212 -19.86 16.02 7.85
C ASN A 212 -19.70 17.25 6.95
N GLU A 213 -18.61 18.01 7.15
CA GLU A 213 -18.25 19.16 6.34
C GLU A 213 -18.20 18.88 4.82
N LYS A 214 -17.76 17.69 4.39
CA LYS A 214 -17.79 17.31 2.96
C LYS A 214 -19.18 16.95 2.46
N VAL A 215 -20.04 16.43 3.34
CA VAL A 215 -21.44 16.17 3.01
C VAL A 215 -22.16 17.51 2.83
N ASP A 216 -21.87 18.48 3.70
CA ASP A 216 -22.42 19.82 3.63
C ASP A 216 -21.99 20.54 2.33
N ILE A 217 -20.69 20.50 1.98
CA ILE A 217 -20.20 21.05 0.70
C ILE A 217 -20.92 20.42 -0.51
N ALA A 218 -21.08 19.09 -0.51
CA ALA A 218 -21.77 18.40 -1.61
C ALA A 218 -23.26 18.78 -1.69
N ASN A 219 -23.90 19.00 -0.53
CA ASN A 219 -25.26 19.48 -0.46
C ASN A 219 -25.37 20.92 -0.98
N ASP A 220 -24.44 21.80 -0.62
CA ASP A 220 -24.40 23.18 -1.09
C ASP A 220 -24.19 23.25 -2.61
N GLU A 221 -23.25 22.46 -3.16
CA GLU A 221 -23.04 22.35 -4.61
C GLU A 221 -24.32 21.87 -5.34
N LEU A 222 -25.03 20.89 -4.78
CA LEU A 222 -26.30 20.42 -5.32
C LEU A 222 -27.36 21.52 -5.31
N ILE A 223 -27.54 22.21 -4.17
CA ILE A 223 -28.50 23.31 -4.04
C ILE A 223 -28.20 24.40 -5.06
N ILE A 224 -26.94 24.83 -5.19
CA ILE A 224 -26.50 25.83 -6.17
C ILE A 224 -26.86 25.38 -7.59
N SER A 225 -26.58 24.12 -7.95
CA SER A 225 -26.87 23.61 -9.30
C SER A 225 -28.38 23.62 -9.64
N VAL A 226 -29.24 23.31 -8.66
CA VAL A 226 -30.70 23.31 -8.82
C VAL A 226 -31.24 24.74 -8.90
N VAL A 227 -30.76 25.64 -8.05
CA VAL A 227 -31.19 27.05 -8.04
C VAL A 227 -30.76 27.75 -9.34
N ALA A 228 -29.55 27.50 -9.83
CA ALA A 228 -29.07 28.04 -11.10
C ALA A 228 -29.93 27.58 -12.30
N HIS A 229 -30.43 26.34 -12.28
CA HIS A 229 -31.31 25.81 -13.33
C HIS A 229 -32.70 26.47 -13.39
N ASN A 230 -33.16 27.06 -12.28
CA ASN A 230 -34.44 27.78 -12.26
C ASN A 230 -34.31 29.22 -12.80
N GLY A 231 -33.12 29.81 -12.76
CA GLY A 231 -32.87 31.17 -13.29
C GLY A 231 -32.79 31.24 -14.82
N GLU A 232 -32.50 30.14 -15.51
CA GLU A 232 -32.43 30.10 -16.98
C GLU A 232 -33.80 29.91 -17.66
N LYS A 233 -34.85 29.58 -16.91
CA LYS A 233 -36.21 29.35 -17.45
C LYS A 233 -37.13 30.59 -17.42
N GLU A 234 -36.70 31.70 -16.83
CA GLU A 234 -37.51 32.94 -16.77
C GLU A 234 -37.17 33.98 -17.85
N VAL A 235 -36.31 33.65 -18.83
CA VAL A 235 -36.00 34.52 -19.97
C VAL A 235 -36.31 33.80 -21.28
N ALA A 236 -37.60 33.63 -21.56
CA ALA A 236 -38.13 33.28 -22.89
C ALA A 236 -39.50 33.92 -23.10
#